data_AF-A0A1M6EKX4-F1
#
_entry.id   AF-A0A1M6EKX4-F1
#
_cell.length_a   1.000
_cell.length_b   1.000
_cell.length_c   1.000
_cell.angle_alpha   90.00
_cell.angle_beta   90.00
_cell.angle_gamma   90.00
#
_symmetry.space_group_name_H-M   'P 1'
#
loop_
_entity.id
_entity.type
_entity.pdbx_description
1 polymer ?
#
loop_
_entity_poly.entity_id
_entity_poly.type
_entity_poly.pdbx_seq_one_letter_code
_entity_poly.pdbx_strand_id
1 'polypeptide(L)'
;MTCKTCGRPTDGSALCVDCLRRQQSVGDDPYAVLSTPPAQGRSVDPYLMTESWSPQSAPPPPPVRRTNWTAAAVIGGVALVLAGLGVWYIVGTGSGDSAAVPVTTPPPSETAMETPQPVETSTVFVTVEPTSGATSAVARPPSAEGLNEETAVAALNRYLSVVAGDPDAGWEYLTPRRQAVEDWASFSEFWASVSSASVTGCRFDSVLGTLNCDLTTVDPAGKVATSESRFWLTEDNGTVRIDVAGGGGADQVQAEDRLEAYRRQWLPLTYDERWVAELSAKRPGISDPLQVAANGTHVFYFTDILAMHEDLAARFPDVPVMMLRREDWGKQGRDLWHSVADPGGLYSREDAEAWCAAMFPELSGDVLLNQCTPRKVTAPHS
;
A
#
# COMPACT_ATOMS: atom_id res chain seq x y z
N MET A 1 49.32 28.74 25.35
CA MET A 1 48.52 29.01 24.14
C MET A 1 47.06 28.77 24.49
N THR A 2 46.11 29.57 24.00
CA THR A 2 44.66 29.41 24.29
C THR A 2 43.97 28.62 23.17
N CYS A 3 43.06 27.72 23.53
CA CYS A 3 42.27 26.97 22.55
C CYS A 3 41.20 27.87 21.92
N LYS A 4 41.19 27.99 20.58
CA LYS A 4 40.30 28.88 19.82
C LYS A 4 38.80 28.56 19.99
N THR A 5 38.44 27.34 20.34
CA THR A 5 37.03 26.90 20.41
C THR A 5 36.39 27.17 21.79
N CYS A 6 37.18 27.26 22.85
CA CYS A 6 36.67 27.35 24.23
C CYS A 6 37.37 28.38 25.13
N GLY A 7 38.37 29.12 24.62
CA GLY A 7 38.93 30.30 25.27
C GLY A 7 39.79 30.04 26.52
N ARG A 8 40.15 28.79 26.85
CA ARG A 8 40.95 28.47 28.04
C ARG A 8 42.46 28.29 27.75
N PRO A 9 43.34 28.63 28.71
CA PRO A 9 44.78 28.40 28.59
C PRO A 9 45.09 26.91 28.72
N THR A 10 45.94 26.38 27.84
CA THR A 10 46.42 25.00 27.91
C THR A 10 47.93 24.97 28.14
N ASP A 11 48.38 24.15 29.09
CA ASP A 11 49.78 23.77 29.27
C ASP A 11 50.10 22.58 28.36
N GLY A 12 51.26 22.63 27.72
CA GLY A 12 51.58 21.83 26.54
C GLY A 12 51.35 20.32 26.68
N SER A 13 50.95 19.73 25.55
CA SER A 13 50.93 18.29 25.25
C SER A 13 49.88 17.41 25.95
N ALA A 14 48.59 17.77 25.85
CA ALA A 14 47.50 16.79 25.80
C ALA A 14 46.21 17.39 25.21
N LEU A 15 45.95 17.02 23.96
CA LEU A 15 44.74 16.99 23.14
C LEU A 15 43.42 17.66 23.61
N CYS A 16 42.87 18.44 22.67
CA CYS A 16 41.53 19.05 22.61
C CYS A 16 40.37 18.03 22.44
N VAL A 17 40.53 16.80 22.92
CA VAL A 17 39.61 15.68 22.65
C VAL A 17 38.51 15.57 23.73
N ASP A 18 38.77 16.01 24.96
CA ASP A 18 37.78 15.97 26.04
C ASP A 18 36.65 17.02 25.91
N CYS A 19 36.82 18.03 25.06
CA CYS A 19 35.78 19.06 24.85
C CYS A 19 34.64 18.58 23.93
N LEU A 20 34.93 17.67 22.99
CA LEU A 20 33.92 17.15 22.05
C LEU A 20 33.08 16.01 22.65
N ARG A 21 33.64 15.24 23.59
CA ARG A 21 32.93 14.10 24.21
C ARG A 21 31.80 14.54 25.18
N ARG A 22 31.79 15.81 25.61
CA ARG A 22 30.81 16.33 26.59
C ARG A 22 29.54 16.93 25.99
N GLN A 23 29.46 17.13 24.67
CA GLN A 23 28.23 17.61 24.00
C GLN A 23 27.24 16.50 23.63
N GLN A 24 27.61 15.22 23.74
CA GLN A 24 26.74 14.09 23.37
C GLN A 24 26.01 13.42 24.54
N SER A 25 26.10 13.92 25.77
CA SER A 25 25.53 13.22 26.94
C SER A 25 24.79 14.12 27.93
N VAL A 26 23.81 14.93 27.49
CA VAL A 26 22.77 15.43 28.40
C VAL A 26 21.47 15.68 27.64
N GLY A 27 20.58 14.70 27.67
CA GLY A 27 19.14 14.91 27.75
C GLY A 27 18.67 14.14 28.98
N ASP A 28 18.05 14.84 29.95
CA ASP A 28 17.02 14.38 30.89
C ASP A 28 16.87 15.37 32.07
N ASP A 29 15.86 16.25 31.95
CA ASP A 29 14.84 16.65 32.94
C ASP A 29 15.20 17.20 34.35
N PRO A 30 14.24 17.72 35.15
CA PRO A 30 13.21 18.74 34.95
C PRO A 30 13.36 19.88 36.01
N TYR A 31 12.40 20.82 36.08
CA TYR A 31 12.28 21.96 37.03
C TYR A 31 12.98 23.28 36.64
N ALA A 32 12.25 24.12 35.89
CA ALA A 32 12.42 25.56 35.96
C ALA A 32 11.06 26.23 36.17
N VAL A 33 10.82 26.59 37.44
CA VAL A 33 9.71 27.39 37.93
C VAL A 33 9.87 28.82 37.40
N LEU A 34 8.86 29.35 36.70
CA LEU A 34 8.70 30.78 36.49
C LEU A 34 7.29 31.21 36.86
N SER A 35 7.22 31.89 38.00
CA SER A 35 6.06 32.52 38.61
C SER A 35 5.48 33.64 37.75
N THR A 36 4.16 33.68 37.65
CA THR A 36 3.40 34.90 37.32
C THR A 36 2.17 35.04 38.25
N PRO A 37 1.72 36.28 38.53
CA PRO A 37 0.91 36.62 39.70
C PRO A 37 -0.61 36.42 39.49
N PRO A 38 -1.42 36.41 40.57
CA PRO A 38 -2.84 36.10 40.48
C PRO A 38 -3.67 37.35 40.13
N ALA A 39 -4.54 37.22 39.13
CA ALA A 39 -5.70 38.09 38.97
C ALA A 39 -6.89 37.44 39.69
N GLN A 40 -7.30 38.05 40.80
CA GLN A 40 -8.52 37.72 41.51
C GLN A 40 -9.73 38.38 40.83
N GLY A 41 -10.83 37.65 40.78
CA GLY A 41 -12.14 38.20 41.12
C GLY A 41 -13.10 38.46 39.97
N ARG A 42 -13.92 37.47 39.64
CA ARG A 42 -15.37 37.71 39.54
C ARG A 42 -16.17 36.46 39.87
N SER A 43 -16.79 36.54 41.04
CA SER A 43 -17.90 35.71 41.50
C SER A 43 -19.12 35.94 40.62
N VAL A 44 -19.75 34.85 40.17
CA VAL A 44 -21.16 34.83 39.80
C VAL A 44 -21.74 33.54 40.37
N ASP A 45 -22.63 33.71 41.35
CA ASP A 45 -23.41 32.66 41.99
C ASP A 45 -24.52 32.11 41.06
N PRO A 46 -25.06 30.92 41.38
CA PRO A 46 -25.84 30.08 40.48
C PRO A 46 -27.31 30.48 40.44
N TYR A 47 -27.90 30.51 39.25
CA TYR A 47 -29.35 30.53 39.09
C TYR A 47 -29.83 29.27 38.37
N LEU A 48 -30.76 28.61 39.08
CA LEU A 48 -31.64 27.53 38.66
C LEU A 48 -32.37 27.86 37.35
N MET A 49 -32.28 26.99 36.35
CA MET A 49 -33.31 26.74 35.35
C MET A 49 -33.27 25.25 34.99
N THR A 50 -34.07 24.44 35.68
CA THR A 50 -34.48 23.12 35.20
C THR A 50 -35.52 23.30 34.11
N GLU A 51 -35.09 23.37 32.84
CA GLU A 51 -36.00 23.15 31.71
C GLU A 51 -35.94 21.67 31.30
N SER A 52 -37.01 20.96 31.65
CA SER A 52 -37.32 19.62 31.18
C SER A 52 -37.56 19.65 29.66
N TRP A 53 -36.56 19.25 28.90
CA TRP A 53 -36.73 19.00 27.46
C TRP A 53 -37.46 17.66 27.28
N SER A 54 -38.75 17.74 26.96
CA SER A 54 -39.49 16.61 26.42
C SER A 54 -39.09 16.43 24.95
N PRO A 55 -38.60 15.26 24.51
CA PRO A 55 -38.33 15.04 23.10
C PRO A 55 -39.66 15.02 22.33
N GLN A 56 -39.90 16.05 21.52
CA GLN A 56 -40.94 16.01 20.50
C GLN A 56 -40.59 14.91 19.50
N SER A 57 -41.47 13.92 19.40
CA SER A 57 -41.40 12.89 18.37
C SER A 57 -41.50 13.56 17.00
N ALA A 58 -40.45 13.43 16.18
CA ALA A 58 -40.50 13.88 14.81
C ALA A 58 -41.67 13.19 14.06
N PRO A 59 -42.40 13.90 13.19
CA PRO A 59 -43.43 13.28 12.36
C PRO A 59 -42.81 12.18 11.48
N PRO A 60 -43.53 11.08 11.23
CA PRO A 60 -43.03 10.01 10.37
C PRO A 60 -42.76 10.55 8.96
N PRO A 61 -41.66 10.12 8.31
CA PRO A 61 -41.37 10.54 6.95
C PRO A 61 -42.50 10.10 6.01
N PRO A 62 -42.81 10.87 4.95
CA PRO A 62 -43.81 10.48 3.96
C PRO A 62 -43.41 9.14 3.30
N PRO A 63 -44.38 8.31 2.90
CA PRO A 63 -44.10 7.02 2.28
C PRO A 63 -43.27 7.22 1.00
N VAL A 64 -42.05 6.68 1.01
CA VAL A 64 -41.16 6.70 -0.15
C VAL A 64 -41.78 5.83 -1.24
N ARG A 65 -42.20 6.48 -2.32
CA ARG A 65 -42.74 5.85 -3.52
C ARG A 65 -41.60 5.09 -4.22
N ARG A 66 -41.49 3.78 -3.97
CA ARG A 66 -40.59 2.87 -4.70
C ARG A 66 -40.85 3.01 -6.19
N THR A 67 -39.91 3.64 -6.88
CA THR A 67 -39.88 3.71 -8.35
C THR A 67 -38.73 2.81 -8.77
N ASN A 68 -39.06 1.70 -9.42
CA ASN A 68 -38.12 0.69 -9.86
C ASN A 68 -37.21 1.29 -10.94
N TRP A 69 -35.95 1.56 -10.59
CA TRP A 69 -34.88 1.93 -11.51
C TRP A 69 -33.76 0.89 -11.39
N THR A 70 -34.09 -0.34 -11.78
CA THR A 70 -33.12 -1.39 -12.08
C THR A 70 -32.94 -1.43 -13.59
N ALA A 71 -31.82 -0.88 -14.07
CA ALA A 71 -31.13 -1.16 -15.34
C ALA A 71 -30.48 0.11 -15.89
N ALA A 72 -29.19 0.34 -15.62
CA ALA A 72 -28.34 1.20 -16.48
C ALA A 72 -26.83 1.24 -16.17
N ALA A 73 -26.29 0.76 -15.04
CA ALA A 73 -24.91 1.13 -14.67
C ALA A 73 -24.01 0.01 -14.10
N VAL A 74 -23.92 -1.17 -14.75
CA VAL A 74 -23.00 -2.25 -14.32
C VAL A 74 -22.12 -2.81 -15.45
N ILE A 75 -22.14 -2.23 -16.67
CA ILE A 75 -21.45 -2.83 -17.83
C ILE A 75 -19.95 -2.43 -17.95
N GLY A 76 -19.39 -1.62 -17.05
CA GLY A 76 -18.07 -1.00 -17.25
C GLY A 76 -16.81 -1.83 -16.91
N GLY A 77 -16.91 -2.92 -16.14
CA GLY A 77 -15.74 -3.57 -15.54
C GLY A 77 -15.10 -4.71 -16.34
N VAL A 78 -15.86 -5.37 -17.22
CA VAL A 78 -15.47 -6.67 -17.81
C VAL A 78 -14.72 -6.53 -19.15
N ALA A 79 -14.76 -5.35 -19.79
CA ALA A 79 -14.07 -5.14 -21.07
C ALA A 79 -12.56 -4.84 -20.96
N LEU A 80 -12.03 -4.51 -19.78
CA LEU A 80 -10.64 -4.02 -19.65
C LEU A 80 -9.59 -5.10 -19.38
N VAL A 81 -9.97 -6.28 -18.88
CA VAL A 81 -9.08 -7.46 -18.90
C VAL A 81 -8.93 -7.99 -20.34
N LEU A 82 -9.94 -7.78 -21.20
CA LEU A 82 -9.81 -8.02 -22.65
C LEU A 82 -8.98 -6.92 -23.37
N ALA A 83 -8.88 -5.71 -22.80
CA ALA A 83 -8.05 -4.64 -23.37
C ALA A 83 -6.55 -4.85 -23.14
N GLY A 84 -6.14 -5.51 -22.04
CA GLY A 84 -4.75 -5.94 -21.84
C GLY A 84 -4.26 -6.92 -22.91
N LEU A 85 -5.17 -7.72 -23.49
CA LEU A 85 -4.89 -8.58 -24.66
C LEU A 85 -5.25 -7.94 -26.01
N GLY A 86 -5.89 -6.77 -26.01
CA GLY A 86 -6.40 -6.08 -27.20
C GLY A 86 -5.52 -4.93 -27.73
N VAL A 87 -4.61 -4.38 -26.92
CA VAL A 87 -3.72 -3.27 -27.35
C VAL A 87 -2.59 -3.75 -28.28
N TRP A 88 -2.33 -5.07 -28.38
CA TRP A 88 -1.43 -5.63 -29.39
C TRP A 88 -2.07 -5.82 -30.79
N TYR A 89 -3.27 -5.25 -31.02
CA TYR A 89 -4.05 -5.49 -32.23
C TYR A 89 -4.02 -4.38 -33.31
N ILE A 90 -3.24 -3.29 -33.15
CA ILE A 90 -3.08 -2.27 -34.21
C ILE A 90 -1.63 -1.79 -34.33
N VAL A 91 -0.73 -2.66 -34.79
CA VAL A 91 0.40 -2.25 -35.66
C VAL A 91 0.46 -3.28 -36.80
N GLY A 92 -0.22 -2.92 -37.89
CA GLY A 92 -0.44 -3.78 -39.04
C GLY A 92 0.83 -4.03 -39.85
N THR A 93 0.94 -5.29 -40.29
CA THR A 93 1.61 -5.71 -41.51
C THR A 93 0.95 -5.06 -42.72
N GLY A 94 1.46 -3.91 -43.14
CA GLY A 94 1.05 -3.22 -44.36
C GLY A 94 2.20 -3.07 -45.33
N SER A 95 2.36 -4.04 -46.24
CA SER A 95 3.16 -3.89 -47.45
C SER A 95 2.45 -2.95 -48.41
N GLY A 96 3.12 -1.86 -48.80
CA GLY A 96 2.64 -0.93 -49.81
C GLY A 96 3.75 -0.01 -50.28
N ASP A 97 4.32 -0.33 -51.45
CA ASP A 97 5.24 0.48 -52.22
C ASP A 97 4.70 1.90 -52.47
N SER A 98 5.52 2.92 -52.25
CA SER A 98 5.47 4.18 -53.02
C SER A 98 6.75 5.02 -52.87
N ALA A 99 7.46 5.10 -53.99
CA ALA A 99 8.33 6.14 -54.53
C ALA A 99 8.96 7.20 -53.61
N ALA A 100 10.29 7.25 -53.69
CA ALA A 100 11.18 8.25 -53.12
C ALA A 100 11.07 9.66 -53.75
N VAL A 101 11.22 10.70 -52.92
CA VAL A 101 11.73 12.02 -53.31
C VAL A 101 12.78 12.43 -52.27
N PRO A 102 13.99 12.88 -52.65
CA PRO A 102 15.01 13.28 -51.70
C PRO A 102 14.82 14.75 -51.29
N VAL A 103 14.75 15.01 -49.99
CA VAL A 103 14.93 16.35 -49.42
C VAL A 103 16.19 16.33 -48.56
N THR A 104 17.22 16.98 -49.08
CA THR A 104 18.51 17.20 -48.42
C THR A 104 18.36 18.26 -47.34
N THR A 105 18.59 17.91 -46.08
CA THR A 105 18.70 18.88 -44.96
C THR A 105 20.09 18.73 -44.33
N PRO A 106 20.82 19.84 -44.07
CA PRO A 106 22.21 19.78 -43.59
C PRO A 106 22.32 19.36 -42.11
N PRO A 107 23.45 18.76 -41.70
CA PRO A 107 23.67 18.31 -40.32
C PRO A 107 23.93 19.49 -39.37
N PRO A 108 23.43 19.44 -38.11
CA PRO A 108 23.81 20.40 -37.07
C PRO A 108 25.22 20.13 -36.53
N SER A 109 25.88 21.23 -36.17
CA SER A 109 27.25 21.29 -35.66
C SER A 109 27.45 20.49 -34.37
N GLU A 110 28.48 19.65 -34.40
CA GLU A 110 29.02 18.87 -33.30
C GLU A 110 29.76 19.80 -32.33
N THR A 111 29.23 19.99 -31.12
CA THR A 111 29.93 20.66 -30.02
C THR A 111 30.58 19.60 -29.15
N ALA A 112 31.91 19.58 -29.12
CA ALA A 112 32.71 18.70 -28.29
C ALA A 112 32.41 18.95 -26.80
N MET A 113 31.91 17.92 -26.10
CA MET A 113 31.88 17.88 -24.64
C MET A 113 33.13 17.19 -24.12
N GLU A 114 33.76 17.87 -23.18
CA GLU A 114 35.00 17.54 -22.48
C GLU A 114 34.78 16.36 -21.51
N THR A 115 35.65 15.36 -21.59
CA THR A 115 35.66 14.16 -20.75
C THR A 115 36.00 14.49 -19.29
N PRO A 116 35.13 14.21 -18.30
CA PRO A 116 35.49 14.35 -16.89
C PRO A 116 36.41 13.20 -16.43
N GLN A 117 37.46 13.55 -15.68
CA GLN A 117 38.39 12.63 -15.03
C GLN A 117 37.72 11.78 -13.94
N PRO A 118 38.20 10.55 -13.67
CA PRO A 118 37.64 9.68 -12.64
C PRO A 118 38.00 10.17 -11.23
N VAL A 119 36.98 10.30 -10.37
CA VAL A 119 37.13 10.59 -8.94
C VAL A 119 37.32 9.26 -8.20
N GLU A 120 38.42 9.13 -7.45
CA GLU A 120 38.66 7.97 -6.58
C GLU A 120 37.77 8.03 -5.33
N THR A 121 36.88 7.05 -5.19
CA THR A 121 36.03 6.87 -4.01
C THR A 121 36.74 5.97 -2.99
N SER A 122 37.10 6.51 -1.82
CA SER A 122 37.56 5.72 -0.67
C SER A 122 36.38 5.22 0.15
N THR A 123 36.21 3.90 0.21
CA THR A 123 35.17 3.23 1.01
C THR A 123 35.71 2.88 2.40
N VAL A 124 35.11 3.45 3.46
CA VAL A 124 35.39 3.07 4.86
C VAL A 124 34.34 2.06 5.30
N PHE A 125 34.79 0.85 5.68
CA PHE A 125 33.92 -0.15 6.27
C PHE A 125 33.85 0.04 7.79
N VAL A 126 32.64 0.24 8.32
CA VAL A 126 32.36 0.20 9.77
C VAL A 126 31.78 -1.18 10.08
N THR A 127 32.56 -1.99 10.82
CA THR A 127 32.10 -3.26 11.38
C THR A 127 31.30 -2.98 12.65
N VAL A 128 30.02 -3.38 12.68
CA VAL A 128 29.17 -3.31 13.88
C VAL A 128 28.88 -4.74 14.35
N GLU A 129 29.20 -5.05 15.60
CA GLU A 129 28.86 -6.32 16.27
C GLU A 129 27.34 -6.38 16.53
N PRO A 130 26.66 -7.50 16.25
CA PRO A 130 25.24 -7.64 16.58
C PRO A 130 25.07 -7.90 18.08
N THR A 131 24.39 -6.98 18.75
CA THR A 131 23.85 -7.18 20.11
C THR A 131 22.55 -7.97 20.00
N SER A 132 22.55 -9.19 20.55
CA SER A 132 21.35 -10.03 20.71
C SER A 132 20.37 -9.38 21.68
N GLY A 133 19.30 -8.77 21.14
CA GLY A 133 18.13 -8.28 21.87
C GLY A 133 16.87 -8.97 21.36
N ALA A 134 16.04 -9.45 22.28
CA ALA A 134 14.89 -10.32 22.03
C ALA A 134 13.92 -9.81 20.96
N THR A 135 13.74 -10.62 19.91
CA THR A 135 12.74 -10.43 18.87
C THR A 135 11.34 -10.67 19.45
N SER A 136 10.53 -9.60 19.54
CA SER A 136 9.09 -9.76 19.61
C SER A 136 8.62 -10.35 18.29
N ALA A 137 8.09 -11.58 18.34
CA ALA A 137 7.60 -12.28 17.17
C ALA A 137 6.40 -11.52 16.59
N VAL A 138 6.60 -10.91 15.42
CA VAL A 138 5.51 -10.45 14.55
C VAL A 138 4.61 -11.66 14.31
N ALA A 139 3.31 -11.51 14.59
CA ALA A 139 2.32 -12.54 14.31
C ALA A 139 2.29 -12.74 12.79
N ARG A 140 3.02 -13.76 12.32
CA ARG A 140 2.98 -14.24 10.96
C ARG A 140 1.50 -14.52 10.62
N PRO A 141 0.97 -14.18 9.44
CA PRO A 141 -0.28 -14.78 8.98
C PRO A 141 -0.21 -16.31 9.20
N PRO A 142 -1.30 -17.06 9.42
CA PRO A 142 -1.24 -18.53 9.50
C PRO A 142 -0.68 -19.04 8.18
N SER A 143 0.65 -19.16 8.16
CA SER A 143 1.43 -19.08 6.94
C SER A 143 1.55 -20.46 6.36
N ALA A 144 1.98 -20.48 5.11
CA ALA A 144 2.53 -21.60 4.35
C ALA A 144 3.63 -22.43 5.05
N GLU A 145 3.60 -22.58 6.37
CA GLU A 145 4.55 -23.29 7.21
C GLU A 145 4.44 -24.78 6.91
N GLY A 146 5.31 -25.25 6.00
CA GLY A 146 5.29 -26.62 5.50
C GLY A 146 5.11 -26.72 3.99
N LEU A 147 4.67 -25.64 3.32
CA LEU A 147 4.63 -25.61 1.86
C LEU A 147 6.05 -25.49 1.30
N ASN A 148 6.36 -26.36 0.36
CA ASN A 148 7.53 -26.28 -0.50
C ASN A 148 7.10 -26.00 -1.94
N GLU A 149 8.06 -25.64 -2.79
CA GLU A 149 7.80 -25.29 -4.18
C GLU A 149 7.07 -26.40 -4.95
N GLU A 150 7.48 -27.65 -4.78
CA GLU A 150 6.87 -28.81 -5.45
C GLU A 150 5.38 -28.93 -5.11
N THR A 151 5.05 -28.84 -3.82
CA THR A 151 3.67 -28.94 -3.31
C THR A 151 2.83 -27.75 -3.77
N ALA A 152 3.41 -26.54 -3.74
CA ALA A 152 2.77 -25.32 -4.20
C ALA A 152 2.44 -25.38 -5.71
N VAL A 153 3.39 -25.82 -6.53
CA VAL A 153 3.21 -25.96 -7.99
C VAL A 153 2.19 -27.06 -8.32
N ALA A 154 2.24 -28.19 -7.61
CA ALA A 154 1.27 -29.26 -7.79
C ALA A 154 -0.15 -28.82 -7.42
N ALA A 155 -0.31 -28.08 -6.32
CA ALA A 155 -1.58 -27.52 -5.90
C ALA A 155 -2.13 -26.52 -6.93
N LEU A 156 -1.29 -25.60 -7.42
CA LEU A 156 -1.71 -24.60 -8.40
C LEU A 156 -2.12 -25.25 -9.72
N ASN A 157 -1.35 -26.21 -10.25
CA ASN A 157 -1.73 -26.94 -11.47
C ASN A 157 -3.04 -27.72 -11.27
N ARG A 158 -3.25 -28.33 -10.10
CA ARG A 158 -4.51 -28.98 -9.77
C ARG A 158 -5.67 -27.97 -9.80
N TYR A 159 -5.52 -26.83 -9.13
CA TYR A 159 -6.53 -25.76 -9.15
C TYR A 159 -6.86 -25.33 -10.59
N LEU A 160 -5.84 -24.97 -11.38
CA LEU A 160 -6.00 -24.51 -12.76
C LEU A 160 -6.70 -25.56 -13.65
N SER A 161 -6.35 -26.85 -13.48
CA SER A 161 -7.01 -27.93 -14.21
C SER A 161 -8.49 -28.11 -13.86
N VAL A 162 -8.86 -27.85 -12.59
CA VAL A 162 -10.24 -27.95 -12.13
C VAL A 162 -11.02 -26.72 -12.59
N VAL A 163 -10.55 -25.52 -12.28
CA VAL A 163 -11.31 -24.28 -12.48
C VAL A 163 -11.56 -23.96 -13.97
N ALA A 164 -10.66 -24.35 -14.87
CA ALA A 164 -10.88 -24.20 -16.31
C ALA A 164 -11.93 -25.17 -16.88
N GLY A 165 -12.17 -26.31 -16.22
CA GLY A 165 -13.19 -27.29 -16.65
C GLY A 165 -14.51 -27.18 -15.88
N ASP A 166 -14.43 -26.78 -14.62
CA ASP A 166 -15.53 -26.69 -13.66
C ASP A 166 -15.27 -25.51 -12.71
N PRO A 167 -15.73 -24.29 -13.06
CA PRO A 167 -15.54 -23.11 -12.23
C PRO A 167 -16.16 -23.24 -10.83
N ASP A 168 -17.26 -23.98 -10.67
CA ASP A 168 -17.89 -24.23 -9.37
C ASP A 168 -16.95 -25.02 -8.46
N ALA A 169 -16.37 -26.11 -8.98
CA ALA A 169 -15.37 -26.88 -8.24
C ALA A 169 -14.09 -26.07 -8.00
N GLY A 170 -13.70 -25.21 -8.95
CA GLY A 170 -12.55 -24.33 -8.79
C GLY A 170 -12.74 -23.29 -7.70
N TRP A 171 -13.95 -22.75 -7.53
CA TRP A 171 -14.30 -21.83 -6.45
C TRP A 171 -13.98 -22.40 -5.07
N GLU A 172 -14.22 -23.70 -4.87
CA GLU A 172 -13.95 -24.39 -3.61
C GLU A 172 -12.46 -24.50 -3.28
N TYR A 173 -11.55 -24.34 -4.26
CA TYR A 173 -10.12 -24.25 -4.00
C TYR A 173 -9.68 -22.84 -3.56
N LEU A 174 -10.56 -21.85 -3.61
CA LEU A 174 -10.29 -20.53 -3.03
C LEU A 174 -10.45 -20.60 -1.50
N THR A 175 -9.71 -19.78 -0.76
CA THR A 175 -9.97 -19.63 0.69
C THR A 175 -11.34 -18.99 0.91
N PRO A 176 -12.04 -19.25 2.04
CA PRO A 176 -13.28 -18.54 2.38
C PRO A 176 -13.09 -17.02 2.40
N ARG A 177 -11.89 -16.57 2.79
CA ARG A 177 -11.49 -15.17 2.75
C ARG A 177 -11.48 -14.61 1.33
N ARG A 178 -10.94 -15.34 0.35
CA ARG A 178 -10.98 -14.95 -1.07
C ARG A 178 -12.41 -14.93 -1.60
N GLN A 179 -13.16 -15.99 -1.36
CA GLN A 179 -14.56 -16.09 -1.80
C GLN A 179 -15.42 -14.93 -1.28
N ALA A 180 -15.15 -14.44 -0.06
CA ALA A 180 -15.88 -13.31 0.53
C ALA A 180 -15.63 -11.95 -0.15
N VAL A 181 -14.59 -11.84 -1.00
CA VAL A 181 -14.18 -10.58 -1.63
C VAL A 181 -14.09 -10.64 -3.16
N GLU A 182 -14.24 -11.84 -3.72
CA GLU A 182 -14.34 -12.15 -5.14
C GLU A 182 -15.82 -12.19 -5.55
N ASP A 183 -16.16 -11.65 -6.72
CA ASP A 183 -17.50 -11.76 -7.26
C ASP A 183 -17.65 -13.06 -8.05
N TRP A 184 -18.61 -13.90 -7.64
CA TRP A 184 -18.85 -15.21 -8.27
C TRP A 184 -19.17 -15.09 -9.76
N ALA A 185 -19.98 -14.11 -10.16
CA ALA A 185 -20.37 -13.94 -11.56
C ALA A 185 -19.16 -13.59 -12.43
N SER A 186 -18.33 -12.66 -11.99
CA SER A 186 -17.10 -12.26 -12.68
C SER A 186 -16.08 -13.40 -12.75
N PHE A 187 -15.91 -14.15 -11.64
CA PHE A 187 -15.03 -15.30 -11.58
C PHE A 187 -15.46 -16.41 -12.55
N SER A 188 -16.74 -16.79 -12.51
CA SER A 188 -17.28 -17.85 -13.36
C SER A 188 -17.28 -17.45 -14.84
N GLU A 189 -17.60 -16.20 -15.16
CA GLU A 189 -17.51 -15.66 -16.53
C GLU A 189 -16.08 -15.72 -17.07
N PHE A 190 -15.09 -15.29 -16.29
CA PHE A 190 -13.68 -15.36 -16.69
C PHE A 190 -13.26 -16.80 -16.96
N TRP A 191 -13.50 -17.73 -16.02
CA TRP A 191 -13.04 -19.11 -16.19
C TRP A 191 -13.81 -19.87 -17.27
N ALA A 192 -15.07 -19.54 -17.53
CA ALA A 192 -15.81 -20.06 -18.67
C ALA A 192 -15.22 -19.61 -20.03
N SER A 193 -14.43 -18.52 -20.05
CA SER A 193 -13.72 -18.08 -21.25
C SER A 193 -12.38 -18.79 -21.48
N VAL A 194 -11.97 -19.68 -20.57
CA VAL A 194 -10.68 -20.40 -20.61
C VAL A 194 -10.94 -21.90 -20.78
N SER A 195 -10.42 -22.50 -21.85
CA SER A 195 -10.50 -23.96 -22.09
C SER A 195 -9.43 -24.76 -21.36
N SER A 196 -8.25 -24.17 -21.14
CA SER A 196 -7.23 -24.77 -20.29
C SER A 196 -6.30 -23.71 -19.71
N ALA A 197 -5.72 -24.01 -18.56
CA ALA A 197 -4.72 -23.19 -17.91
C ALA A 197 -3.61 -24.06 -17.31
N SER A 198 -2.37 -23.57 -17.37
CA SER A 198 -1.20 -24.23 -16.80
C SER A 198 -0.15 -23.21 -16.38
N VAL A 199 0.80 -23.63 -15.55
CA VAL A 199 1.91 -22.78 -15.11
C VAL A 199 3.26 -23.40 -15.40
N THR A 200 4.23 -22.54 -15.72
CA THR A 200 5.64 -22.90 -15.88
C THR A 200 6.54 -21.89 -15.16
N GLY A 201 7.84 -22.18 -15.06
CA GLY A 201 8.81 -21.21 -14.53
C GLY A 201 8.60 -20.81 -13.07
N CYS A 202 7.88 -21.63 -12.30
CA CYS A 202 7.42 -21.25 -10.98
C CYS A 202 8.57 -21.08 -9.98
N ARG A 203 8.47 -20.06 -9.11
CA ARG A 203 9.36 -19.81 -7.98
C ARG A 203 8.56 -19.56 -6.72
N PHE A 204 8.80 -20.37 -5.69
CA PHE A 204 8.09 -20.24 -4.41
C PHE A 204 8.88 -19.42 -3.38
N ASP A 205 8.25 -18.39 -2.84
CA ASP A 205 8.73 -17.66 -1.67
C ASP A 205 8.00 -18.18 -0.43
N SER A 206 8.69 -19.00 0.37
CA SER A 206 8.15 -19.59 1.59
C SER A 206 7.97 -18.60 2.74
N VAL A 207 8.62 -17.44 2.67
CA VAL A 207 8.46 -16.37 3.66
C VAL A 207 7.15 -15.64 3.42
N LEU A 208 6.83 -15.36 2.15
CA LEU A 208 5.61 -14.68 1.76
C LEU A 208 4.42 -15.63 1.54
N GLY A 209 4.66 -16.92 1.33
CA GLY A 209 3.63 -17.88 0.93
C GLY A 209 3.13 -17.65 -0.50
N THR A 210 3.99 -17.12 -1.37
CA THR A 210 3.64 -16.73 -2.75
C THR A 210 4.37 -17.59 -3.78
N LEU A 211 3.66 -17.92 -4.87
CA LEU A 211 4.20 -18.64 -6.00
C LEU A 211 4.13 -17.74 -7.24
N ASN A 212 5.29 -17.36 -7.79
CA ASN A 212 5.41 -16.60 -9.02
C ASN A 212 5.58 -17.57 -10.18
N CYS A 213 4.74 -17.51 -11.21
CA CYS A 213 4.80 -18.40 -12.37
C CYS A 213 4.49 -17.66 -13.67
N ASP A 214 4.88 -18.25 -14.79
CA ASP A 214 4.33 -17.94 -16.11
C ASP A 214 3.01 -18.72 -16.28
N LEU A 215 1.88 -18.02 -16.18
CA LEU A 215 0.55 -18.58 -16.42
C LEU A 215 0.29 -18.60 -17.94
N THR A 216 -0.02 -19.77 -18.48
CA THR A 216 -0.51 -19.94 -19.85
C THR A 216 -1.98 -20.32 -19.83
N THR A 217 -2.79 -19.60 -20.59
CA THR A 217 -4.22 -19.89 -20.80
C THR A 217 -4.50 -20.13 -22.28
N VAL A 218 -5.47 -20.99 -22.55
CA VAL A 218 -5.97 -21.26 -23.90
C VAL A 218 -7.47 -21.02 -23.91
N ASP A 219 -7.97 -20.20 -24.85
CA ASP A 219 -9.41 -19.95 -24.99
C ASP A 219 -10.11 -21.05 -25.82
N PRO A 220 -11.46 -21.07 -25.89
CA PRO A 220 -12.21 -22.02 -26.74
C PRO A 220 -11.89 -21.97 -28.23
N ALA A 221 -11.28 -20.90 -28.73
CA ALA A 221 -10.83 -20.79 -30.11
C ALA A 221 -9.38 -21.32 -30.31
N GLY A 222 -8.73 -21.79 -29.24
CA GLY A 222 -7.36 -22.28 -29.26
C GLY A 222 -6.30 -21.17 -29.19
N LYS A 223 -6.69 -19.92 -28.92
CA LYS A 223 -5.74 -18.82 -28.75
C LYS A 223 -5.01 -18.98 -27.43
N VAL A 224 -3.69 -18.87 -27.49
CA VAL A 224 -2.80 -18.96 -26.32
C VAL A 224 -2.45 -17.55 -25.82
N ALA A 225 -2.52 -17.35 -24.51
CA ALA A 225 -1.99 -16.16 -23.85
C ALA A 225 -1.09 -16.58 -22.68
N THR A 226 0.06 -15.94 -22.55
CA THR A 226 1.01 -16.17 -21.44
C THR A 226 1.23 -14.86 -20.69
N SER A 227 1.22 -14.93 -19.36
CA SER A 227 1.47 -13.79 -18.47
C SER A 227 2.19 -14.22 -17.20
N GLU A 228 3.10 -13.39 -16.71
CA GLU A 228 3.62 -13.56 -15.35
C GLU A 228 2.49 -13.33 -14.33
N SER A 229 2.42 -14.18 -13.31
CA SER A 229 1.34 -14.16 -12.32
C SER A 229 1.84 -14.62 -10.95
N ARG A 230 1.39 -13.92 -9.91
CA ARG A 230 1.64 -14.28 -8.50
C ARG A 230 0.39 -14.88 -7.87
N PHE A 231 0.56 -16.03 -7.24
CA PHE A 231 -0.49 -16.71 -6.49
C PHE A 231 -0.10 -16.78 -5.02
N TRP A 232 -0.96 -16.26 -4.15
CA TRP A 232 -0.84 -16.44 -2.71
C TRP A 232 -1.49 -17.77 -2.36
N LEU A 233 -0.73 -18.64 -1.70
CA LEU A 233 -1.14 -19.98 -1.34
C LEU A 233 -1.19 -20.11 0.18
N THR A 234 -2.21 -20.80 0.67
CA THR A 234 -2.34 -21.09 2.10
C THR A 234 -2.71 -22.54 2.28
N GLU A 235 -2.11 -23.20 3.26
CA GLU A 235 -2.55 -24.52 3.68
C GLU A 235 -3.71 -24.37 4.67
N ASP A 236 -4.85 -24.96 4.33
CA ASP A 236 -6.07 -24.98 5.14
C ASP A 236 -6.53 -26.43 5.28
N ASN A 237 -6.42 -26.97 6.50
CA ASN A 237 -6.82 -28.35 6.83
C ASN A 237 -6.20 -29.42 5.91
N GLY A 238 -4.89 -29.31 5.62
CA GLY A 238 -4.16 -30.23 4.75
C GLY A 238 -4.45 -30.06 3.25
N THR A 239 -5.18 -29.02 2.87
CA THR A 239 -5.44 -28.65 1.47
C THR A 239 -4.81 -27.31 1.17
N VAL A 240 -4.00 -27.24 0.11
CA VAL A 240 -3.46 -25.95 -0.37
C VAL A 240 -4.54 -25.24 -1.17
N ARG A 241 -4.86 -24.02 -0.77
CA ARG A 241 -5.90 -23.16 -1.34
C ARG A 241 -5.31 -21.88 -1.93
N ILE A 242 -6.00 -21.31 -2.91
CA ILE A 242 -5.65 -20.00 -3.48
C ILE A 242 -6.28 -18.91 -2.62
N ASP A 243 -5.46 -18.07 -2.03
CA ASP A 243 -5.90 -17.07 -1.06
C ASP A 243 -6.02 -15.67 -1.69
N VAL A 244 -5.09 -15.31 -2.56
CA VAL A 244 -5.14 -14.10 -3.37
C VAL A 244 -4.48 -14.42 -4.71
N ALA A 245 -5.20 -14.23 -5.82
CA ALA A 245 -4.55 -14.08 -7.12
C ALA A 245 -4.09 -12.61 -7.19
N GLY A 246 -2.77 -12.39 -7.17
CA GLY A 246 -2.22 -11.07 -7.44
C GLY A 246 -2.61 -10.64 -8.86
N GLY A 247 -2.68 -9.34 -9.13
CA GLY A 247 -3.00 -8.84 -10.47
C GLY A 247 -2.14 -9.54 -11.53
N GLY A 248 -2.74 -9.91 -12.66
CA GLY A 248 -2.00 -10.54 -13.76
C GLY A 248 -1.08 -9.53 -14.45
N GLY A 249 0.13 -9.97 -14.83
CA GLY A 249 1.11 -9.17 -15.57
C GLY A 249 2.33 -8.75 -14.75
N ALA A 250 3.49 -8.65 -15.41
CA ALA A 250 4.77 -8.34 -14.78
C ALA A 250 4.75 -7.02 -13.99
N ASP A 251 4.05 -5.99 -14.48
CA ASP A 251 3.96 -4.69 -13.80
C ASP A 251 3.21 -4.77 -12.48
N GLN A 252 2.18 -5.62 -12.38
CA GLN A 252 1.42 -5.82 -11.14
C GLN A 252 2.26 -6.57 -10.10
N VAL A 253 3.00 -7.58 -10.54
CA VAL A 253 3.94 -8.34 -9.70
C VAL A 253 5.04 -7.43 -9.15
N GLN A 254 5.65 -6.61 -10.01
CA GLN A 254 6.66 -5.64 -9.60
C GLN A 254 6.09 -4.57 -8.65
N ALA A 255 4.86 -4.10 -8.90
CA ALA A 255 4.23 -3.12 -8.02
C ALA A 255 3.95 -3.70 -6.63
N GLU A 256 3.50 -4.95 -6.54
CA GLU A 256 3.32 -5.65 -5.28
C GLU A 256 4.65 -5.87 -4.55
N ASP A 257 5.72 -6.25 -5.25
CA ASP A 257 7.06 -6.36 -4.66
C ASP A 257 7.54 -5.03 -4.07
N ARG A 258 7.26 -3.92 -4.76
CA ARG A 258 7.61 -2.59 -4.29
C ARG A 258 6.82 -2.20 -3.04
N LEU A 259 5.52 -2.52 -3.00
CA LEU A 259 4.67 -2.31 -1.83
C LEU A 259 5.14 -3.14 -0.62
N GLU A 260 5.50 -4.42 -0.83
CA GLU A 260 6.10 -5.26 0.22
C GLU A 260 7.45 -4.70 0.69
N ALA A 261 8.28 -4.19 -0.22
CA ALA A 261 9.55 -3.55 0.14
C ALA A 261 9.34 -2.28 0.97
N TYR A 262 8.32 -1.47 0.69
CA TYR A 262 7.93 -0.34 1.53
C TYR A 262 7.42 -0.81 2.89
N ARG A 263 6.56 -1.83 2.92
CA ARG A 263 6.03 -2.40 4.16
C ARG A 263 7.12 -2.87 5.11
N ARG A 264 8.10 -3.63 4.60
CA ARG A 264 9.20 -4.18 5.42
C ARG A 264 10.07 -3.11 6.09
N GLN A 265 10.10 -1.88 5.58
CA GLN A 265 10.87 -0.78 6.19
C GLN A 265 10.30 -0.33 7.54
N TRP A 266 9.01 -0.57 7.77
CA TRP A 266 8.28 -0.09 8.95
C TRP A 266 7.98 -1.19 9.96
N LEU A 267 8.47 -2.42 9.73
CA LEU A 267 8.22 -3.57 10.59
C LEU A 267 9.47 -3.99 11.38
N PRO A 268 9.31 -4.43 12.65
CA PRO A 268 8.05 -4.54 13.40
C PRO A 268 7.49 -3.16 13.81
N LEU A 269 6.16 -3.03 13.80
CA LEU A 269 5.48 -1.80 14.20
C LEU A 269 5.35 -1.71 15.73
N THR A 270 5.61 -0.51 16.29
CA THR A 270 5.36 -0.22 17.71
C THR A 270 3.90 0.17 17.92
N TYR A 271 3.19 -0.58 18.76
CA TYR A 271 1.79 -0.34 19.13
C TYR A 271 1.68 0.46 20.43
N ASP A 272 1.72 1.78 20.33
CA ASP A 272 1.66 2.74 21.46
C ASP A 272 0.34 3.52 21.50
N GLU A 273 -0.65 3.09 20.72
CA GLU A 273 -1.95 3.74 20.54
C GLU A 273 -1.90 5.20 20.04
N ARG A 274 -0.76 5.65 19.50
CA ARG A 274 -0.66 7.01 18.96
C ARG A 274 -1.63 7.20 17.79
N TRP A 275 -2.09 8.44 17.62
CA TRP A 275 -2.93 8.81 16.49
C TRP A 275 -2.10 9.03 15.24
N VAL A 276 -2.61 8.53 14.13
CA VAL A 276 -2.05 8.63 12.78
C VAL A 276 -3.17 8.95 11.80
N ALA A 277 -2.79 9.36 10.58
CA ALA A 277 -3.71 9.60 9.49
C ALA A 277 -3.60 8.48 8.45
N GLU A 278 -4.65 7.67 8.28
CA GLU A 278 -4.75 6.72 7.18
C GLU A 278 -5.13 7.47 5.91
N LEU A 279 -4.17 7.59 4.99
CA LEU A 279 -4.28 8.35 3.74
C LEU A 279 -4.89 7.55 2.59
N SER A 280 -4.85 6.23 2.69
CA SER A 280 -5.47 5.33 1.73
C SER A 280 -5.59 3.94 2.31
N ALA A 281 -6.66 3.24 1.96
CA ALA A 281 -6.83 1.82 2.22
C ALA A 281 -7.42 1.17 0.96
N LYS A 282 -6.61 0.40 0.22
CA LYS A 282 -6.98 -0.17 -1.08
C LYS A 282 -6.53 -1.61 -1.20
N ARG A 283 -7.21 -2.38 -2.05
CA ARG A 283 -6.79 -3.73 -2.44
C ARG A 283 -6.93 -3.89 -3.95
N PRO A 284 -6.15 -4.76 -4.59
CA PRO A 284 -6.32 -5.03 -6.01
C PRO A 284 -7.77 -5.41 -6.34
N GLY A 285 -8.32 -4.78 -7.38
CA GLY A 285 -9.70 -4.95 -7.83
C GLY A 285 -10.76 -4.20 -7.01
N ILE A 286 -10.41 -3.43 -5.98
CA ILE A 286 -11.41 -2.64 -5.26
C ILE A 286 -11.90 -1.48 -6.14
N SER A 287 -13.23 -1.31 -6.20
CA SER A 287 -13.84 -0.13 -6.78
C SER A 287 -14.10 0.93 -5.71
N ASP A 288 -13.64 2.15 -5.94
CA ASP A 288 -13.89 3.32 -5.10
C ASP A 288 -14.42 4.46 -5.97
N PRO A 289 -15.74 4.76 -5.92
CA PRO A 289 -16.33 5.79 -6.76
C PRO A 289 -15.93 7.22 -6.37
N LEU A 290 -15.30 7.42 -5.20
CA LEU A 290 -14.86 8.73 -4.72
C LEU A 290 -13.40 9.05 -5.08
N GLN A 291 -12.67 8.08 -5.62
CA GLN A 291 -11.27 8.26 -6.04
C GLN A 291 -11.04 7.70 -7.44
N VAL A 292 -10.17 8.36 -8.19
CA VAL A 292 -9.75 7.91 -9.53
C VAL A 292 -8.37 7.29 -9.40
N ALA A 293 -8.23 6.06 -9.88
CA ALA A 293 -6.97 5.33 -9.95
C ALA A 293 -6.04 5.93 -11.03
N ALA A 294 -4.75 5.60 -11.00
CA ALA A 294 -3.77 6.13 -11.97
C ALA A 294 -4.12 5.75 -13.42
N ASN A 295 -4.78 4.62 -13.61
CA ASN A 295 -5.33 4.16 -14.90
C ASN A 295 -6.57 4.94 -15.39
N GLY A 296 -7.05 5.94 -14.63
CA GLY A 296 -8.23 6.76 -14.97
C GLY A 296 -9.59 6.13 -14.65
N THR A 297 -9.61 4.93 -14.07
CA THR A 297 -10.84 4.24 -13.63
C THR A 297 -11.10 4.45 -12.13
N HIS A 298 -12.19 3.88 -11.64
CA HIS A 298 -12.48 3.79 -10.21
C HIS A 298 -12.04 2.45 -9.60
N VAL A 299 -11.27 1.63 -10.33
CA VAL A 299 -10.80 0.32 -9.89
C VAL A 299 -9.30 0.37 -9.71
N PHE A 300 -8.85 -0.02 -8.51
CA PHE A 300 -7.44 0.04 -8.13
C PHE A 300 -6.77 -1.32 -8.29
N TYR A 301 -5.67 -1.36 -9.03
CA TYR A 301 -4.75 -2.50 -9.09
C TYR A 301 -3.45 -2.18 -8.32
N PHE A 302 -2.51 -3.12 -8.20
CA PHE A 302 -1.28 -2.89 -7.45
C PHE A 302 -0.49 -1.70 -7.98
N THR A 303 -0.41 -1.53 -9.30
CA THR A 303 0.24 -0.36 -9.92
C THR A 303 -0.40 0.95 -9.49
N ASP A 304 -1.74 1.00 -9.37
CA ASP A 304 -2.46 2.19 -8.92
C ASP A 304 -2.25 2.45 -7.41
N ILE A 305 -2.23 1.37 -6.61
CA ILE A 305 -1.99 1.44 -5.16
C ILE A 305 -0.56 1.93 -4.88
N LEU A 306 0.42 1.42 -5.63
CA LEU A 306 1.80 1.86 -5.55
C LEU A 306 1.94 3.34 -5.93
N ALA A 307 1.40 3.74 -7.10
CA ALA A 307 1.44 5.12 -7.55
C ALA A 307 0.80 6.08 -6.53
N MET A 308 -0.35 5.69 -5.96
CA MET A 308 -1.01 6.46 -4.91
C MET A 308 -0.16 6.57 -3.64
N HIS A 309 0.50 5.49 -3.20
CA HIS A 309 1.40 5.54 -2.05
C HIS A 309 2.59 6.48 -2.29
N GLU A 310 3.23 6.36 -3.45
CA GLU A 310 4.39 7.18 -3.81
C GLU A 310 4.04 8.66 -3.98
N ASP A 311 2.87 8.98 -4.54
CA ASP A 311 2.35 10.35 -4.62
C ASP A 311 2.08 10.94 -3.23
N LEU A 312 1.45 10.17 -2.33
CA LEU A 312 1.20 10.61 -0.95
C LEU A 312 2.52 10.81 -0.18
N ALA A 313 3.49 9.92 -0.33
CA ALA A 313 4.81 10.08 0.28
C ALA A 313 5.54 11.32 -0.27
N ALA A 314 5.43 11.59 -1.58
CA ALA A 314 6.02 12.77 -2.21
C ALA A 314 5.33 14.08 -1.81
N ARG A 315 4.02 14.05 -1.56
CA ARG A 315 3.23 15.21 -1.07
C ARG A 315 3.66 15.64 0.33
N PHE A 316 4.14 14.71 1.16
CA PHE A 316 4.52 14.97 2.55
C PHE A 316 5.97 14.54 2.84
N PRO A 317 6.99 15.21 2.26
CA PRO A 317 8.39 14.75 2.35
C PRO A 317 8.96 14.75 3.78
N ASP A 318 8.39 15.56 4.67
CA ASP A 318 8.80 15.65 6.08
C ASP A 318 7.94 14.77 7.02
N VAL A 319 6.97 14.02 6.48
CA VAL A 319 6.08 13.15 7.25
C VAL A 319 6.34 11.69 6.83
N PRO A 320 6.71 10.81 7.78
CA PRO A 320 6.70 9.37 7.55
C PRO A 320 5.36 8.90 6.97
N VAL A 321 5.38 8.38 5.74
CA VAL A 321 4.24 7.68 5.13
C VAL A 321 4.56 6.19 5.05
N MET A 322 3.95 5.43 5.94
CA MET A 322 4.14 3.99 6.08
C MET A 322 3.25 3.24 5.10
N MET A 323 3.79 2.20 4.47
CA MET A 323 2.97 1.18 3.82
C MET A 323 2.75 0.05 4.82
N LEU A 324 1.50 -0.30 5.10
CA LEU A 324 1.13 -1.39 6.00
C LEU A 324 0.08 -2.27 5.32
N ARG A 325 -0.07 -3.51 5.76
CA ARG A 325 -1.31 -4.27 5.48
C ARG A 325 -2.10 -4.48 6.76
N ARG A 326 -3.34 -4.95 6.60
CA ARG A 326 -4.26 -5.25 7.69
C ARG A 326 -3.63 -6.06 8.83
N GLU A 327 -2.85 -7.09 8.52
CA GLU A 327 -2.25 -7.96 9.55
C GLU A 327 -1.16 -7.27 10.39
N ASP A 328 -0.70 -6.09 9.98
CA ASP A 328 0.28 -5.33 10.74
C ASP A 328 -0.36 -4.55 11.89
N TRP A 329 -1.66 -4.22 11.86
CA TRP A 329 -2.22 -3.26 12.82
C TRP A 329 -3.77 -3.20 12.88
N GLY A 330 -4.29 -2.65 13.98
CA GLY A 330 -5.67 -2.18 14.04
C GLY A 330 -6.77 -3.25 14.12
N LYS A 331 -8.03 -2.78 14.03
CA LYS A 331 -9.21 -3.65 13.94
C LYS A 331 -9.32 -4.25 12.55
N GLN A 332 -9.45 -5.57 12.53
CA GLN A 332 -9.45 -6.42 11.36
C GLN A 332 -10.67 -6.16 10.42
N GLY A 333 -10.43 -5.80 9.15
CA GLY A 333 -11.34 -5.81 7.98
C GLY A 333 -10.54 -6.12 6.70
N ARG A 334 -11.12 -6.48 5.53
CA ARG A 334 -10.51 -7.04 4.28
C ARG A 334 -8.97 -6.86 4.02
N ASP A 335 -8.33 -7.79 3.32
CA ASP A 335 -6.89 -7.71 2.92
C ASP A 335 -6.61 -6.44 2.11
N LEU A 336 -6.09 -5.40 2.77
CA LEU A 336 -5.92 -4.03 2.28
C LEU A 336 -4.47 -3.59 2.50
N TRP A 337 -4.00 -2.78 1.56
CA TRP A 337 -2.78 -1.98 1.63
C TRP A 337 -3.14 -0.59 2.14
N HIS A 338 -2.43 -0.15 3.16
CA HIS A 338 -2.67 1.09 3.87
C HIS A 338 -1.48 2.03 3.69
N SER A 339 -1.73 3.23 3.21
CA SER A 339 -0.77 4.34 3.30
C SER A 339 -1.09 5.14 4.56
N VAL A 340 -0.18 5.18 5.52
CA VAL A 340 -0.43 5.77 6.85
C VAL A 340 0.60 6.85 7.14
N ALA A 341 0.15 8.10 7.27
CA ALA A 341 0.98 9.21 7.70
C ALA A 341 1.09 9.27 9.22
N ASP A 342 2.32 9.40 9.71
CA ASP A 342 2.64 9.66 11.11
C ASP A 342 3.43 10.97 11.23
N PRO A 343 2.75 12.14 11.26
CA PRO A 343 3.42 13.43 11.38
C PRO A 343 4.00 13.67 12.78
N GLY A 344 3.76 12.77 13.74
CA GLY A 344 3.98 13.03 15.15
C GLY A 344 3.05 14.09 15.74
N GLY A 345 2.95 14.15 17.05
CA GLY A 345 2.21 15.21 17.75
C GLY A 345 0.68 15.19 17.59
N LEU A 346 0.10 14.10 17.06
CA LEU A 346 -1.34 13.88 17.07
C LEU A 346 -1.73 13.21 18.39
N TYR A 347 -2.35 13.96 19.30
CA TYR A 347 -2.67 13.47 20.65
C TYR A 347 -4.12 13.00 20.78
N SER A 348 -4.96 13.40 19.83
CA SER A 348 -6.39 13.11 19.81
C SER A 348 -6.88 12.76 18.41
N ARG A 349 -8.11 12.26 18.33
CA ARG A 349 -8.79 12.06 17.05
C ARG A 349 -8.97 13.39 16.33
N GLU A 350 -9.34 14.42 17.09
CA GLU A 350 -9.60 15.76 16.61
C GLU A 350 -8.35 16.41 16.01
N ASP A 351 -7.16 16.16 16.60
CA ASP A 351 -5.88 16.61 16.02
C ASP A 351 -5.63 15.97 14.66
N ALA A 352 -5.90 14.67 14.53
CA ALA A 352 -5.75 13.95 13.27
C ALA A 352 -6.78 14.40 12.21
N GLU A 353 -8.03 14.68 12.61
CA GLU A 353 -9.05 15.26 11.71
C GLU A 353 -8.65 16.65 11.22
N ALA A 354 -8.14 17.49 12.13
CA ALA A 354 -7.64 18.82 11.78
C ALA A 354 -6.42 18.73 10.84
N TRP A 355 -5.50 17.79 11.09
CA TRP A 355 -4.37 17.54 10.20
C TRP A 355 -4.84 17.09 8.82
N CYS A 356 -5.80 16.16 8.73
CA CYS A 356 -6.39 15.72 7.46
C CYS A 356 -6.98 16.90 6.67
N ALA A 357 -7.80 17.73 7.32
CA ALA A 357 -8.41 18.89 6.67
C ALA A 357 -7.37 19.94 6.22
N ALA A 358 -6.29 20.11 6.98
CA ALA A 358 -5.20 21.02 6.63
C ALA A 358 -4.35 20.50 5.46
N MET A 359 -4.13 19.19 5.39
CA MET A 359 -3.31 18.56 4.34
C MET A 359 -4.06 18.40 3.02
N PHE A 360 -5.40 18.30 3.05
CA PHE A 360 -6.26 18.19 1.87
C PHE A 360 -7.33 19.31 1.85
N PRO A 361 -6.93 20.59 1.77
CA PRO A 361 -7.86 21.71 1.83
C PRO A 361 -8.85 21.76 0.65
N GLU A 362 -8.55 21.04 -0.44
CA GLU A 362 -9.39 20.88 -1.61
C GLU A 362 -10.54 19.88 -1.40
N LEU A 363 -10.50 19.06 -0.33
CA LEU A 363 -11.47 18.01 -0.05
C LEU A 363 -12.35 18.36 1.15
N SER A 364 -13.56 17.82 1.17
CA SER A 364 -14.47 17.94 2.32
C SER A 364 -15.46 16.78 2.39
N GLY A 365 -16.16 16.66 3.52
CA GLY A 365 -17.19 15.64 3.73
C GLY A 365 -16.68 14.21 3.50
N ASP A 366 -17.48 13.40 2.82
CA ASP A 366 -17.17 11.98 2.55
C ASP A 366 -15.91 11.81 1.69
N VAL A 367 -15.59 12.77 0.80
CA VAL A 367 -14.39 12.70 -0.04
C VAL A 367 -13.13 12.87 0.81
N LEU A 368 -13.14 13.79 1.78
CA LEU A 368 -12.03 13.95 2.72
C LEU A 368 -11.88 12.72 3.60
N LEU A 369 -12.98 12.19 4.15
CA LEU A 369 -12.93 10.97 4.96
C LEU A 369 -12.39 9.77 4.18
N ASN A 370 -12.76 9.65 2.90
CA ASN A 370 -12.25 8.61 2.01
C ASN A 370 -10.76 8.77 1.70
N GLN A 371 -10.23 10.00 1.75
CA GLN A 371 -8.81 10.30 1.51
C GLN A 371 -7.96 10.30 2.79
N CYS A 372 -8.52 10.64 3.95
CA CYS A 372 -7.75 10.82 5.16
C CYS A 372 -8.65 10.55 6.38
N THR A 373 -8.40 9.44 7.06
CA THR A 373 -9.16 9.02 8.25
C THR A 373 -8.24 8.89 9.47
N PRO A 374 -8.61 9.47 10.62
CA PRO A 374 -7.91 9.26 11.90
C PRO A 374 -7.94 7.79 12.33
N ARG A 375 -6.77 7.27 12.73
CA ARG A 375 -6.63 5.92 13.26
C ARG A 375 -5.66 5.90 14.44
N LYS A 376 -5.83 4.92 15.32
CA LYS A 376 -4.83 4.60 16.36
C LYS A 376 -3.94 3.46 15.88
N VAL A 377 -2.66 3.53 16.20
CA VAL A 377 -1.71 2.43 16.01
C VAL A 377 -1.88 1.41 17.14
N THR A 378 -2.81 0.48 16.97
CA THR A 378 -3.04 -0.64 17.91
C THR A 378 -2.52 -1.94 17.33
N ALA A 379 -2.22 -2.91 18.19
CA ALA A 379 -1.90 -4.26 17.76
C ALA A 379 -3.03 -4.85 16.91
N PRO A 380 -2.71 -5.74 15.94
CA PRO A 380 -3.73 -6.48 15.21
C PRO A 380 -4.59 -7.29 16.20
N HIS A 381 -5.90 -7.02 16.24
CA HIS A 381 -6.81 -7.79 17.10
C HIS A 381 -6.99 -9.21 16.54
N SER A 382 -6.96 -10.23 17.41
CA SER A 382 -7.27 -11.63 17.09
C SER A 382 -8.74 -11.85 16.80
#